data_AF-A0A1V3N297-F1
#
_entry.id   AF-A0A1V3N297-F1
#
_cell.length_a   1.000
_cell.length_b   1.000
_cell.length_c   1.000
_cell.angle_alpha   90.00
_cell.angle_beta   90.00
_cell.angle_gamma   90.00
#
_symmetry.space_group_name_H-M   'P 1'
#
loop_
_entity.id
_entity.type
_entity.pdbx_description
1 polymer ?
#
loop_
_entity_poly.entity_id
_entity_poly.type
_entity_poly.pdbx_seq_one_letter_code
_entity_poly.pdbx_strand_id
1 'polypeptide(L)'
;MIEIPKANQIIKPQPGFQTKFLSSPADILIGGGSAGGGKTYAELLEGVRHTSNSKFSAMMFRRTIPQIKNPGGLWDTAKGIYPLLGAKGNSNEHTWHFPSGAKVKFSHLQHEHNIYDHQGAQYPLIIYDELTHFSWKMFTYMLSRNRSACGVRPYIRATCNPDPDSWVADFIEWWIDQESGFPIAERSGILRYMTSVGDVLVWGDSKQEVIEKVPADYWDRFPSDVKRTDLIKSVTFIPGSVYENKELLKNDPGYLGNLMALPADEQAKLLDGNWKIRTDGKALFNYDAIKSLFSNFVTDTKFRCITCDAARFGRDFTVIFVWEGWKVVRIIVMMSTDEQDIVNAIESQRKQFGIPKHKVLIDQDGVGGGAVGVGGYKGFQGGTPAVIDPETGIKEFYANLKTQCYYRSAELVNVGLVQVVATNETVIIVDRSGREHRSMKFKHKGKEVTIVMYIEQDLRAIKKKDKDSEGKKRINDKIEQKAILFGRSPDFGDNFCMRAWFELNSISDDYGVTRRN
;
A
#
# COMPACT_ATOMS: atom_id res chain seq x y z
N MET A 1 -3.94 -63.98 8.89
CA MET A 1 -3.59 -62.72 8.20
C MET A 1 -2.44 -62.11 8.96
N ILE A 2 -1.26 -62.01 8.35
CA ILE A 2 -0.12 -61.29 8.92
C ILE A 2 -0.42 -59.81 8.68
N GLU A 3 -0.75 -59.05 9.72
CA GLU A 3 -0.79 -57.59 9.63
C GLU A 3 0.64 -57.11 9.35
N ILE A 4 0.88 -56.74 8.09
CA ILE A 4 2.08 -56.01 7.72
C ILE A 4 1.98 -54.65 8.43
N PRO A 5 2.94 -54.27 9.29
CA PRO A 5 2.92 -52.96 9.92
C PRO A 5 2.87 -51.89 8.82
N LYS A 6 1.85 -51.02 8.84
CA LYS A 6 1.85 -49.83 7.97
C LYS A 6 3.15 -49.09 8.25
N ALA A 7 3.98 -48.93 7.21
CA ALA A 7 5.21 -48.15 7.32
C ALA A 7 4.91 -46.80 7.99
N ASN A 8 5.70 -46.42 9.00
CA ASN A 8 5.54 -45.14 9.68
C ASN A 8 5.57 -44.01 8.64
N GLN A 9 4.44 -43.32 8.45
CA GLN A 9 4.34 -42.19 7.55
C GLN A 9 5.02 -40.99 8.21
N ILE A 10 6.18 -40.58 7.68
CA ILE A 10 6.94 -39.44 8.19
C ILE A 10 6.49 -38.18 7.45
N ILE A 11 5.88 -37.24 8.16
CA ILE A 11 5.58 -35.90 7.66
C ILE A 11 6.73 -34.97 8.08
N LYS A 12 7.37 -34.32 7.12
CA LYS A 12 8.47 -33.38 7.36
C LYS A 12 8.43 -32.21 6.38
N PRO A 13 8.94 -31.03 6.76
CA PRO A 13 9.09 -29.94 5.81
C PRO A 13 10.10 -30.27 4.71
N GLN A 14 9.87 -29.69 3.54
CA GLN A 14 10.81 -29.73 2.43
C GLN A 14 12.01 -28.79 2.71
N PRO A 15 13.24 -29.17 2.30
CA PRO A 15 14.40 -28.28 2.35
C PRO A 15 14.13 -26.94 1.65
N GLY A 16 14.66 -25.85 2.21
CA GLY A 16 14.41 -24.50 1.71
C GLY A 16 13.37 -23.76 2.57
N PHE A 17 12.44 -23.07 1.93
CA PHE A 17 11.41 -22.24 2.57
C PHE A 17 10.76 -22.90 3.79
N GLN A 18 10.21 -24.11 3.67
CA GLN A 18 9.46 -24.75 4.76
C GLN A 18 10.36 -25.04 5.98
N THR A 19 11.57 -25.56 5.75
CA THR A 19 12.54 -25.76 6.84
C THR A 19 12.91 -24.46 7.53
N LYS A 20 13.22 -23.39 6.78
CA LYS A 20 13.60 -22.07 7.33
C LYS A 20 12.44 -21.43 8.10
N PHE A 21 11.22 -21.53 7.57
CA PHE A 21 9.99 -21.04 8.20
C PHE A 21 9.74 -21.70 9.56
N LEU A 22 9.78 -23.04 9.59
CA LEU A 22 9.51 -23.81 10.81
C LEU A 22 10.69 -23.80 11.80
N SER A 23 11.91 -23.48 11.39
CA SER A 23 13.05 -23.41 12.31
C SER A 23 13.26 -22.03 12.93
N SER A 24 12.50 -21.01 12.52
CA SER A 24 12.77 -19.63 12.93
C SER A 24 12.42 -19.37 14.40
N PRO A 25 13.28 -18.64 15.15
CA PRO A 25 13.02 -18.25 16.52
C PRO A 25 12.23 -16.94 16.66
N ALA A 26 11.89 -16.26 15.55
CA ALA A 26 11.28 -14.93 15.60
C ALA A 26 9.92 -14.92 16.33
N ASP A 27 9.62 -13.83 17.04
CA ASP A 27 8.29 -13.62 17.63
C ASP A 27 7.24 -13.37 16.54
N ILE A 28 7.62 -12.71 15.45
CA ILE A 28 6.78 -12.49 14.26
C ILE A 28 7.57 -12.95 13.04
N LEU A 29 7.05 -13.93 12.32
CA LEU A 29 7.63 -14.36 11.04
C LEU A 29 6.62 -14.18 9.93
N ILE A 30 7.08 -13.61 8.82
CA ILE A 30 6.33 -13.51 7.57
C ILE A 30 7.08 -14.33 6.50
N GLY A 31 6.41 -15.35 5.95
CA GLY A 31 6.91 -16.14 4.83
C GLY A 31 6.15 -15.77 3.56
N GLY A 32 6.79 -15.08 2.62
CA GLY A 32 6.12 -14.61 1.41
C GLY A 32 6.90 -14.84 0.13
N GLY A 33 6.30 -14.60 -1.03
CA GLY A 33 6.93 -14.87 -2.33
C GLY A 33 5.98 -15.62 -3.25
N SER A 34 6.52 -16.44 -4.14
CA SER A 34 5.76 -16.99 -5.27
C SER A 34 4.57 -17.86 -4.84
N ALA A 35 3.53 -17.87 -5.67
CA ALA A 35 2.46 -18.85 -5.60
C ALA A 35 3.03 -20.28 -5.67
N GLY A 36 2.36 -21.23 -5.01
CA GLY A 36 2.80 -22.63 -4.98
C GLY A 36 4.07 -22.92 -4.18
N GLY A 37 4.67 -21.96 -3.46
CA GLY A 37 5.89 -22.17 -2.66
C GLY A 37 5.77 -23.07 -1.41
N GLY A 38 4.64 -23.76 -1.21
CA GLY A 38 4.43 -24.67 -0.07
C GLY A 38 4.10 -23.99 1.25
N LYS A 39 3.61 -22.73 1.20
CA LYS A 39 3.33 -21.85 2.34
C LYS A 39 2.25 -22.38 3.28
N THR A 40 1.07 -22.67 2.74
CA THR A 40 -0.07 -23.23 3.49
C THR A 40 0.29 -24.52 4.23
N TYR A 41 1.10 -25.40 3.62
CA TYR A 41 1.53 -26.62 4.29
C TYR A 41 2.45 -26.33 5.49
N ALA A 42 3.36 -25.35 5.39
CA ALA A 42 4.21 -24.94 6.50
C ALA A 42 3.38 -24.35 7.67
N GLU A 43 2.35 -23.57 7.40
CA GLU A 43 1.43 -23.06 8.42
C GLU A 43 0.73 -24.17 9.19
N LEU A 44 0.23 -25.19 8.48
CA LEU A 44 -0.43 -26.33 9.09
C LEU A 44 0.54 -27.16 9.94
N LEU A 45 1.79 -27.34 9.49
CA LEU A 45 2.83 -27.97 10.30
C LEU A 45 3.18 -27.15 11.55
N GLU A 46 3.17 -25.82 11.46
CA GLU A 46 3.39 -24.99 12.65
C GLU A 46 2.26 -25.16 13.66
N GLY A 47 1.02 -25.26 13.20
CA GLY A 47 -0.16 -25.48 14.03
C GLY A 47 -0.04 -26.68 14.96
N VAL A 48 0.73 -27.72 14.56
CA VAL A 48 0.87 -28.94 15.34
C VAL A 48 2.03 -28.93 16.33
N ARG A 49 2.93 -27.94 16.28
CA ARG A 49 4.20 -27.89 17.02
C ARG A 49 4.08 -28.16 18.52
N HIS A 50 3.02 -27.66 19.15
CA HIS A 50 2.82 -27.75 20.60
C HIS A 50 1.58 -28.57 20.97
N THR A 51 1.10 -29.42 20.05
CA THR A 51 -0.12 -30.21 20.28
C THR A 51 0.04 -31.30 21.34
N SER A 52 1.24 -31.57 21.85
CA SER A 52 1.42 -32.41 23.04
C SER A 52 0.98 -31.72 24.34
N ASN A 53 0.81 -30.40 24.36
CA ASN A 53 0.36 -29.63 25.52
C ASN A 53 -1.17 -29.48 25.52
N SER A 54 -1.84 -30.09 26.50
CA SER A 54 -3.30 -30.11 26.61
C SER A 54 -3.97 -28.73 26.71
N LYS A 55 -3.24 -27.70 27.12
CA LYS A 55 -3.71 -26.32 27.25
C LYS A 55 -3.37 -25.45 26.03
N PHE A 56 -2.71 -26.02 25.02
CA PHE A 56 -2.31 -25.28 23.82
C PHE A 56 -3.49 -25.10 22.86
N SER A 57 -3.62 -23.87 22.33
CA SER A 57 -4.59 -23.55 21.30
C SER A 57 -3.94 -22.64 20.25
N ALA A 58 -3.84 -23.12 19.01
CA ALA A 58 -3.44 -22.30 17.88
C ALA A 58 -4.68 -21.68 17.20
N MET A 59 -4.55 -20.43 16.76
CA MET A 59 -5.56 -19.73 15.97
C MET A 59 -5.02 -19.44 14.57
N MET A 60 -5.69 -19.94 13.54
CA MET A 60 -5.35 -19.74 12.14
C MET A 60 -6.39 -18.86 11.46
N PHE A 61 -5.96 -17.74 10.87
CA PHE A 61 -6.83 -16.79 10.21
C PHE A 61 -6.71 -16.83 8.69
N ARG A 62 -7.85 -16.73 8.04
CA ARG A 62 -8.00 -16.36 6.63
C ARG A 62 -8.99 -15.21 6.51
N ARG A 63 -9.06 -14.51 5.37
CA ARG A 63 -9.99 -13.37 5.21
C ARG A 63 -11.45 -13.79 5.40
N THR A 64 -11.87 -14.91 4.82
CA THR A 64 -13.27 -15.38 4.90
C THR A 64 -13.35 -16.90 5.17
N ILE A 65 -14.45 -17.36 5.78
CA ILE A 65 -14.70 -18.80 6.00
C ILE A 65 -14.74 -19.61 4.70
N PRO A 66 -15.38 -19.16 3.60
CA PRO A 66 -15.33 -19.88 2.33
C PRO A 66 -13.91 -20.18 1.85
N GLN A 67 -12.98 -19.22 1.96
CA GLN A 67 -11.58 -19.43 1.57
C GLN A 67 -10.89 -20.53 2.39
N ILE A 68 -11.25 -20.68 3.68
CA ILE A 68 -10.74 -21.76 4.54
C ILE A 68 -11.23 -23.13 4.06
N LYS A 69 -12.47 -23.20 3.57
CA LYS A 69 -13.18 -24.44 3.22
C LYS A 69 -13.09 -24.83 1.75
N ASN A 70 -12.60 -23.94 0.87
CA ASN A 70 -12.41 -24.25 -0.53
C ASN A 70 -11.58 -25.55 -0.71
N PRO A 71 -11.80 -26.32 -1.79
CA PRO A 71 -10.93 -27.44 -2.14
C PRO A 71 -9.47 -27.00 -2.18
N GLY A 72 -8.57 -27.75 -1.53
CA GLY A 72 -7.16 -27.36 -1.39
C GLY A 72 -6.89 -26.16 -0.47
N GLY A 73 -7.92 -25.58 0.16
CA GLY A 73 -7.78 -24.57 1.20
C GLY A 73 -7.25 -25.14 2.52
N LEU A 74 -7.15 -24.29 3.54
CA LEU A 74 -6.60 -24.63 4.85
C LEU A 74 -7.26 -25.86 5.50
N TRP A 75 -8.59 -25.89 5.58
CA TRP A 75 -9.31 -26.97 6.23
C TRP A 75 -9.17 -28.30 5.49
N ASP A 76 -9.21 -28.25 4.16
CA ASP A 76 -9.13 -29.44 3.32
C ASP A 76 -7.72 -30.04 3.35
N THR A 77 -6.69 -29.18 3.25
CA THR A 77 -5.28 -29.58 3.38
C THR A 77 -4.99 -30.16 4.78
N ALA A 78 -5.59 -29.61 5.84
CA ALA A 78 -5.43 -30.11 7.21
C ALA A 78 -5.93 -31.57 7.38
N LYS A 79 -6.93 -32.01 6.60
CA LYS A 79 -7.41 -33.41 6.63
C LYS A 79 -6.33 -34.40 6.21
N GLY A 80 -5.34 -33.98 5.43
CA GLY A 80 -4.19 -34.81 5.04
C GLY A 80 -3.11 -34.91 6.12
N ILE A 81 -3.17 -34.11 7.19
CA ILE A 81 -2.11 -34.00 8.20
C ILE A 81 -2.65 -34.38 9.59
N TYR A 82 -3.68 -33.69 10.07
CA TYR A 82 -4.06 -33.75 11.48
C TYR A 82 -4.67 -35.10 11.91
N PRO A 83 -5.45 -35.83 11.09
CA PRO A 83 -5.90 -37.18 11.44
C PRO A 83 -4.76 -38.18 11.68
N LEU A 84 -3.61 -37.99 11.02
CA LEU A 84 -2.43 -38.83 11.22
C LEU A 84 -1.81 -38.65 12.62
N LEU A 85 -2.16 -37.54 13.30
CA LEU A 85 -1.81 -37.24 14.69
C LEU A 85 -2.96 -37.58 15.67
N GLY A 86 -3.98 -38.31 15.21
CA GLY A 86 -5.15 -38.68 16.00
C GLY A 86 -6.15 -37.54 16.22
N ALA A 87 -6.01 -36.41 15.54
CA ALA A 87 -6.91 -35.28 15.72
C ALA A 87 -8.28 -35.52 15.06
N LYS A 88 -9.33 -35.04 15.70
CA LYS A 88 -10.72 -35.07 15.20
C LYS A 88 -11.18 -33.67 14.81
N GLY A 89 -11.63 -33.50 13.58
CA GLY A 89 -12.11 -32.22 13.07
C GLY A 89 -13.60 -32.00 13.34
N ASN A 90 -13.96 -30.84 13.86
CA ASN A 90 -15.33 -30.34 13.95
C ASN A 90 -15.53 -29.25 12.89
N SER A 91 -16.23 -29.59 11.80
CA SER A 91 -16.42 -28.70 10.65
C SER A 91 -17.37 -27.53 10.91
N ASN A 92 -18.19 -27.60 11.96
CA ASN A 92 -19.10 -26.52 12.34
C ASN A 92 -18.36 -25.47 13.18
N GLU A 93 -17.52 -25.91 14.10
CA GLU A 93 -16.67 -25.03 14.93
C GLU A 93 -15.36 -24.62 14.24
N HIS A 94 -15.08 -25.21 13.07
CA HIS A 94 -13.82 -25.06 12.33
C HIS A 94 -12.60 -25.33 13.21
N THR A 95 -12.69 -26.37 14.05
CA THR A 95 -11.66 -26.68 15.06
C THR A 95 -11.23 -28.14 14.96
N TRP A 96 -9.94 -28.38 15.09
CA TRP A 96 -9.36 -29.71 15.26
C TRP A 96 -8.96 -29.95 16.71
N HIS A 97 -9.38 -31.08 17.24
CA HIS A 97 -9.12 -31.50 18.62
C HIS A 97 -8.12 -32.65 18.62
N PHE A 98 -6.97 -32.45 19.28
CA PHE A 98 -5.92 -33.45 19.40
C PHE A 98 -6.14 -34.32 20.64
N PRO A 99 -5.63 -35.56 20.68
CA PRO A 99 -5.80 -36.48 21.81
C PRO A 99 -5.32 -35.93 23.15
N SER A 100 -4.33 -35.03 23.14
CA SER A 100 -3.83 -34.34 24.33
C SER A 100 -4.83 -33.35 24.95
N GLY A 101 -5.84 -32.89 24.19
CA GLY A 101 -6.69 -31.75 24.53
C GLY A 101 -6.33 -30.46 23.80
N ALA A 102 -5.17 -30.41 23.13
CA ALA A 102 -4.77 -29.26 22.31
C ALA A 102 -5.74 -29.01 21.16
N LYS A 103 -5.81 -27.75 20.71
CA LYS A 103 -6.74 -27.33 19.65
C LYS A 103 -6.03 -26.54 18.55
N VAL A 104 -6.45 -26.74 17.31
CA VAL A 104 -6.13 -25.85 16.19
C VAL A 104 -7.45 -25.34 15.63
N LYS A 105 -7.73 -24.04 15.81
CA LYS A 105 -8.96 -23.40 15.36
C LYS A 105 -8.71 -22.54 14.15
N PHE A 106 -9.55 -22.69 13.14
CA PHE A 106 -9.60 -21.84 11.95
C PHE A 106 -10.69 -20.79 12.13
N SER A 107 -10.38 -19.54 11.82
CA SER A 107 -11.30 -18.41 11.96
C SER A 107 -11.08 -17.37 10.86
N HIS A 108 -11.96 -16.38 10.81
CA HIS A 108 -11.93 -15.33 9.80
C HIS A 108 -11.86 -13.95 10.42
N LEU A 109 -11.33 -12.99 9.64
CA LEU A 109 -11.50 -11.56 9.90
C LEU A 109 -11.93 -10.92 8.59
N GLN A 110 -13.22 -11.03 8.24
CA GLN A 110 -13.73 -10.55 6.94
C GLN A 110 -13.94 -9.04 6.94
N HIS A 111 -14.31 -8.49 8.09
CA HIS A 111 -14.48 -7.07 8.34
C HIS A 111 -13.69 -6.69 9.59
N GLU A 112 -13.27 -5.42 9.70
CA GLU A 112 -12.45 -4.99 10.84
C GLU A 112 -13.13 -5.20 12.19
N HIS A 113 -14.46 -5.14 12.27
CA HIS A 113 -15.17 -5.36 13.53
C HIS A 113 -15.05 -6.81 14.04
N ASN A 114 -14.73 -7.79 13.18
CA ASN A 114 -14.56 -9.20 13.60
C ASN A 114 -13.40 -9.39 14.58
N ILE A 115 -12.48 -8.41 14.71
CA ILE A 115 -11.43 -8.46 15.73
C ILE A 115 -12.03 -8.53 17.15
N TYR A 116 -13.21 -7.95 17.36
CA TYR A 116 -13.88 -7.93 18.66
C TYR A 116 -14.49 -9.27 19.06
N ASP A 117 -14.70 -10.18 18.10
CA ASP A 117 -15.13 -11.57 18.37
C ASP A 117 -14.05 -12.33 19.19
N HIS A 118 -12.82 -11.80 19.21
CA HIS A 118 -11.68 -12.32 19.96
C HIS A 118 -11.38 -11.54 21.24
N GLN A 119 -12.27 -10.64 21.66
CA GLN A 119 -12.13 -9.91 22.91
C GLN A 119 -12.06 -10.90 24.09
N GLY A 120 -11.09 -10.71 24.99
CA GLY A 120 -10.86 -11.60 26.13
C GLY A 120 -10.08 -12.87 25.81
N ALA A 121 -9.91 -13.23 24.54
CA ALA A 121 -9.20 -14.45 24.17
C ALA A 121 -7.68 -14.41 24.43
N GLN A 122 -7.06 -15.58 24.41
CA GLN A 122 -5.62 -15.79 24.62
C GLN A 122 -5.13 -16.87 23.67
N TYR A 123 -4.19 -16.54 22.79
CA TYR A 123 -3.65 -17.47 21.81
C TYR A 123 -2.11 -17.49 21.89
N PRO A 124 -1.47 -18.59 22.34
CA PRO A 124 -0.01 -18.70 22.29
C PRO A 124 0.53 -18.72 20.85
N LEU A 125 -0.25 -19.20 19.89
CA LEU A 125 0.12 -19.19 18.47
C LEU A 125 -1.01 -18.58 17.64
N ILE A 126 -0.68 -17.52 16.89
CA ILE A 126 -1.55 -16.96 15.86
C ILE A 126 -0.88 -17.15 14.50
N ILE A 127 -1.64 -17.63 13.52
CA ILE A 127 -1.18 -17.87 12.16
C ILE A 127 -2.07 -17.11 11.19
N TYR A 128 -1.48 -16.40 10.24
CA TYR A 128 -2.20 -15.68 9.18
C TYR A 128 -1.87 -16.24 7.80
N ASP A 129 -2.86 -16.76 7.10
CA ASP A 129 -2.75 -17.17 5.70
C ASP A 129 -3.19 -16.03 4.77
N GLU A 130 -2.34 -15.65 3.81
CA GLU A 130 -2.40 -14.40 3.01
C GLU A 130 -2.57 -13.15 3.86
N LEU A 131 -1.56 -12.87 4.68
CA LEU A 131 -1.48 -11.70 5.55
C LEU A 131 -1.75 -10.37 4.82
N THR A 132 -1.40 -10.27 3.54
CA THR A 132 -1.59 -9.07 2.72
C THR A 132 -3.06 -8.65 2.60
N HIS A 133 -4.01 -9.56 2.80
CA HIS A 133 -5.45 -9.29 2.78
C HIS A 133 -6.02 -8.73 4.09
N PHE A 134 -5.21 -8.67 5.16
CA PHE A 134 -5.63 -8.15 6.46
C PHE A 134 -5.14 -6.72 6.64
N SER A 135 -5.88 -5.88 7.37
CA SER A 135 -5.41 -4.53 7.70
C SER A 135 -4.40 -4.57 8.85
N TRP A 136 -3.57 -3.53 8.95
CA TRP A 136 -2.65 -3.35 10.09
C TRP A 136 -3.36 -3.39 11.44
N LYS A 137 -4.58 -2.83 11.51
CA LYS A 137 -5.44 -2.86 12.70
C LYS A 137 -5.86 -4.27 13.09
N MET A 138 -6.18 -5.12 12.12
CA MET A 138 -6.48 -6.52 12.39
C MET A 138 -5.28 -7.26 12.97
N PHE A 139 -4.11 -7.06 12.39
CA PHE A 139 -2.87 -7.66 12.86
C PHE A 139 -2.52 -7.21 14.28
N THR A 140 -2.45 -5.89 14.52
CA THR A 140 -2.07 -5.31 15.82
C THR A 140 -3.07 -5.61 16.93
N TYR A 141 -4.38 -5.60 16.64
CA TYR A 141 -5.37 -5.99 17.63
C TYR A 141 -5.16 -7.43 18.08
N MET A 142 -4.94 -8.35 17.15
CA MET A 142 -4.71 -9.76 17.48
C MET A 142 -3.35 -10.00 18.14
N LEU A 143 -2.32 -9.20 17.83
CA LEU A 143 -1.05 -9.21 18.56
C LEU A 143 -1.28 -8.97 20.06
N SER A 144 -2.24 -8.13 20.44
CA SER A 144 -2.61 -7.95 21.86
C SER A 144 -3.29 -9.18 22.50
N ARG A 145 -3.79 -10.12 21.70
CA ARG A 145 -4.33 -11.42 22.13
C ARG A 145 -3.29 -12.55 22.05
N ASN A 146 -2.11 -12.28 21.50
CA ASN A 146 -1.01 -13.23 21.44
C ASN A 146 -0.31 -13.32 22.80
N ARG A 147 -0.97 -14.03 23.72
CA ARG A 147 -0.56 -14.25 25.11
C ARG A 147 -0.83 -15.70 25.50
N SER A 148 -0.10 -16.20 26.49
CA SER A 148 -0.10 -17.62 26.84
C SER A 148 -0.39 -17.84 28.31
N ALA A 149 -1.26 -18.81 28.58
CA ALA A 149 -1.49 -19.38 29.91
C ALA A 149 -0.99 -20.85 30.00
N CYS A 150 -0.34 -21.35 28.95
CA CYS A 150 0.07 -22.75 28.81
C CYS A 150 1.59 -22.97 28.83
N GLY A 151 2.38 -21.91 29.07
CA GLY A 151 3.84 -21.95 29.12
C GLY A 151 4.54 -21.84 27.75
N VAL A 152 3.81 -21.97 26.64
CA VAL A 152 4.36 -21.69 25.30
C VAL A 152 4.57 -20.19 25.15
N ARG A 153 5.77 -19.73 24.81
CA ARG A 153 6.04 -18.32 24.50
C ARG A 153 5.13 -17.87 23.34
N PRO A 154 4.41 -16.75 23.44
CA PRO A 154 3.52 -16.33 22.35
C PRO A 154 4.28 -15.86 21.11
N TYR A 155 3.87 -16.33 19.93
CA TYR A 155 4.42 -15.88 18.65
C TYR A 155 3.39 -15.90 17.51
N ILE A 156 3.73 -15.23 16.41
CA ILE A 156 2.98 -15.15 15.17
C ILE A 156 3.77 -15.80 14.03
N ARG A 157 3.06 -16.57 13.21
CA ARG A 157 3.48 -16.91 11.85
C ARG A 157 2.51 -16.33 10.84
N ALA A 158 2.99 -15.98 9.67
CA ALA A 158 2.15 -15.48 8.62
C ALA A 158 2.73 -15.86 7.27
N THR A 159 1.87 -16.13 6.30
CA THR A 159 2.29 -16.26 4.90
C THR A 159 1.52 -15.35 3.97
N CYS A 160 2.08 -15.04 2.81
CA CYS A 160 1.43 -14.20 1.80
C CYS A 160 2.09 -14.31 0.43
N ASN A 161 1.38 -13.85 -0.60
CA ASN A 161 1.99 -13.44 -1.87
C ASN A 161 2.31 -11.94 -1.84
N PRO A 162 3.26 -11.47 -2.67
CA PRO A 162 3.61 -10.05 -2.71
C PRO A 162 2.41 -9.15 -3.01
N ASP A 163 2.31 -8.03 -2.32
CA ASP A 163 1.30 -7.01 -2.62
C ASP A 163 1.88 -5.63 -2.26
N PRO A 164 2.26 -4.80 -3.26
CA PRO A 164 2.87 -3.49 -3.03
C PRO A 164 1.92 -2.48 -2.37
N ASP A 165 0.61 -2.73 -2.37
CA ASP A 165 -0.38 -1.83 -1.77
C ASP A 165 -0.80 -2.30 -0.35
N SER A 166 -0.25 -3.41 0.13
CA SER A 166 -0.46 -3.90 1.50
C SER A 166 0.55 -3.29 2.48
N TRP A 167 0.12 -3.04 3.72
CA TRP A 167 1.00 -2.61 4.82
C TRP A 167 2.15 -3.59 5.07
N VAL A 168 1.99 -4.85 4.66
CA VAL A 168 3.03 -5.87 4.76
C VAL A 168 4.26 -5.45 3.95
N ALA A 169 4.11 -4.84 2.78
CA ALA A 169 5.22 -4.40 1.95
C ALA A 169 6.11 -3.36 2.65
N ASP A 170 5.50 -2.41 3.36
CA ASP A 170 6.21 -1.42 4.18
C ASP A 170 6.85 -2.10 5.41
N PHE A 171 6.12 -3.02 6.04
CA PHE A 171 6.59 -3.72 7.23
C PHE A 171 7.81 -4.62 6.96
N ILE A 172 7.94 -5.15 5.75
CA ILE A 172 9.08 -5.98 5.33
C ILE A 172 10.11 -5.23 4.48
N GLU A 173 10.01 -3.90 4.34
CA GLU A 173 10.81 -3.13 3.37
C GLU A 173 12.32 -3.38 3.50
N TRP A 174 12.83 -3.62 4.71
CA TRP A 174 14.26 -3.86 4.95
C TRP A 174 14.76 -5.16 4.29
N TRP A 175 13.90 -6.16 4.13
CA TRP A 175 14.24 -7.43 3.48
C TRP A 175 14.07 -7.39 1.96
N ILE A 176 13.54 -6.31 1.41
CA ILE A 176 13.22 -6.16 -0.02
C ILE A 176 14.15 -5.11 -0.63
N ASP A 177 14.72 -5.42 -1.79
CA ASP A 177 15.44 -4.47 -2.61
C ASP A 177 14.45 -3.46 -3.18
N GLN A 178 14.62 -2.18 -2.85
CA GLN A 178 13.62 -1.16 -3.16
C GLN A 178 13.64 -0.71 -4.63
N GLU A 179 14.71 -1.03 -5.37
CA GLU A 179 14.84 -0.69 -6.79
C GLU A 179 14.25 -1.80 -7.66
N SER A 180 14.66 -3.05 -7.41
CA SER A 180 14.23 -4.21 -8.19
C SER A 180 12.92 -4.82 -7.69
N GLY A 181 12.58 -4.63 -6.41
CA GLY A 181 11.40 -5.21 -5.77
C GLY A 181 11.54 -6.66 -5.33
N PHE A 182 12.70 -7.28 -5.51
CA PHE A 182 12.95 -8.65 -5.08
C PHE A 182 13.46 -8.74 -3.64
N PRO A 183 13.19 -9.85 -2.93
CA PRO A 183 13.82 -10.12 -1.64
C PRO A 183 15.35 -10.15 -1.73
N ILE A 184 16.02 -9.49 -0.78
CA ILE A 184 17.49 -9.49 -0.67
C ILE A 184 17.91 -10.83 -0.05
N ALA A 185 18.62 -11.66 -0.82
CA ALA A 185 18.95 -13.03 -0.44
C ALA A 185 19.73 -13.12 0.88
N GLU A 186 20.66 -12.19 1.11
CA GLU A 186 21.50 -12.14 2.31
C GLU A 186 20.70 -11.74 3.56
N ARG A 187 19.56 -11.07 3.38
CA ARG A 187 18.70 -10.61 4.48
C ARG A 187 17.63 -11.64 4.85
N SER A 188 17.36 -12.61 3.98
CA SER A 188 16.38 -13.68 4.21
C SER A 188 16.61 -14.37 5.56
N GLY A 189 15.62 -14.32 6.46
CA GLY A 189 15.69 -14.99 7.76
C GLY A 189 16.48 -14.22 8.83
N ILE A 190 17.10 -13.08 8.50
CA ILE A 190 17.77 -12.24 9.49
C ILE A 190 16.72 -11.59 10.41
N LEU A 191 16.96 -11.72 11.72
CA LEU A 191 16.14 -11.09 12.74
C LEU A 191 16.39 -9.58 12.78
N ARG A 192 15.30 -8.83 12.74
CA ARG A 192 15.25 -7.42 13.12
C ARG A 192 14.39 -7.29 14.37
N TYR A 193 14.57 -6.22 15.12
CA TYR A 193 13.90 -6.01 16.40
C TYR A 193 13.08 -4.73 16.34
N MET A 194 11.88 -4.78 16.92
CA MET A 194 11.01 -3.61 16.98
C MET A 194 10.22 -3.47 18.28
N THR A 195 9.83 -2.24 18.55
CA THR A 195 8.74 -1.90 19.47
C THR A 195 7.90 -0.77 18.87
N SER A 196 6.73 -0.51 19.45
CA SER A 196 5.85 0.58 19.05
C SER A 196 5.91 1.69 20.09
N VAL A 197 6.10 2.94 19.65
CA VAL A 197 6.03 4.15 20.49
C VAL A 197 4.93 5.04 19.91
N GLY A 198 3.75 4.98 20.51
CA GLY A 198 2.53 5.51 19.88
C GLY A 198 2.25 4.77 18.56
N ASP A 199 2.09 5.52 17.48
CA ASP A 199 1.83 4.98 16.13
C ASP A 199 3.10 4.74 15.29
N VAL A 200 4.29 4.86 15.88
CA VAL A 200 5.57 4.71 15.19
C VAL A 200 6.26 3.41 15.60
N LEU A 201 6.65 2.60 14.61
CA LEU A 201 7.52 1.45 14.81
C LEU A 201 8.98 1.89 14.87
N VAL A 202 9.66 1.55 15.96
CA VAL A 202 11.09 1.79 16.14
C VAL A 202 11.84 0.49 15.88
N TRP A 203 12.77 0.50 14.93
CA TRP A 203 13.51 -0.68 14.46
C TRP A 203 15.00 -0.64 14.81
N GLY A 204 15.59 -1.82 15.04
CA GLY A 204 17.04 -2.02 15.20
C GLY A 204 17.48 -3.44 14.81
N ASP A 205 18.79 -3.60 14.62
CA ASP A 205 19.50 -4.86 14.40
C ASP A 205 19.71 -5.66 15.69
N SER A 206 19.52 -5.02 16.84
CA SER A 206 19.48 -5.67 18.15
C SER A 206 18.41 -5.09 19.05
N LYS A 207 18.01 -5.83 20.10
CA LYS A 207 17.14 -5.28 21.15
C LYS A 207 17.76 -4.04 21.81
N GLN A 208 19.07 -4.02 21.97
CA GLN A 208 19.79 -2.92 22.61
C GLN A 208 19.70 -1.64 21.78
N GLU A 209 19.88 -1.74 20.46
CA GLU A 209 19.74 -0.59 19.55
C GLU A 209 18.31 -0.02 19.56
N VAL A 210 17.29 -0.88 19.67
CA VAL A 210 15.91 -0.42 19.84
C VAL A 210 15.75 0.34 21.16
N ILE A 211 16.35 -0.14 22.26
CA ILE A 211 16.30 0.56 23.56
C ILE A 211 16.91 1.96 23.46
N GLU A 212 18.03 2.08 22.75
CA GLU A 212 18.76 3.35 22.58
C GLU A 212 18.03 4.35 21.68
N LYS A 213 17.29 3.87 20.67
CA LYS A 213 16.49 4.71 19.77
C LYS A 213 15.18 5.20 20.37
N VAL A 214 14.67 4.52 21.40
CA VAL A 214 13.42 4.89 22.07
C VAL A 214 13.71 5.97 23.13
N PRO A 215 12.92 7.06 23.20
CA PRO A 215 13.07 8.08 24.24
C PRO A 215 13.12 7.48 25.65
N ALA A 216 14.04 7.95 26.49
CA ALA A 216 14.30 7.34 27.79
C ALA A 216 13.08 7.34 28.71
N ASP A 217 12.28 8.41 28.67
CA ASP A 217 11.04 8.61 29.43
C ASP A 217 9.90 7.68 29.00
N TYR A 218 9.97 7.11 27.79
CA TYR A 218 8.99 6.12 27.34
C TYR A 218 8.95 4.89 28.26
N TRP A 219 10.11 4.49 28.77
CA TRP A 219 10.27 3.30 29.59
C TRP A 219 9.70 3.48 31.00
N ASP A 220 9.58 4.72 31.50
CA ASP A 220 9.10 5.03 32.86
C ASP A 220 7.61 4.71 33.05
N ARG A 221 6.90 4.41 31.95
CA ARG A 221 5.49 3.98 31.95
C ARG A 221 5.30 2.52 32.37
N PHE A 222 6.37 1.73 32.41
CA PHE A 222 6.34 0.32 32.76
C PHE A 222 6.87 0.09 34.18
N PRO A 223 6.36 -0.92 34.91
CA PRO A 223 6.93 -1.32 36.19
C PRO A 223 8.43 -1.63 36.10
N SER A 224 9.18 -1.32 37.16
CA SER A 224 10.65 -1.43 37.18
C SER A 224 11.19 -2.86 37.07
N ASP A 225 10.36 -3.85 37.38
CA ASP A 225 10.67 -5.28 37.25
C ASP A 225 10.50 -5.81 35.81
N VAL A 226 9.85 -5.05 34.93
CA VAL A 226 9.72 -5.39 33.51
C VAL A 226 11.01 -5.06 32.77
N LYS A 227 11.66 -6.09 32.22
CA LYS A 227 12.85 -5.89 31.39
C LYS A 227 12.45 -5.25 30.06
N ARG A 228 13.11 -4.15 29.68
CA ARG A 228 12.90 -3.47 28.39
C ARG A 228 13.03 -4.41 27.19
N THR A 229 13.91 -5.41 27.28
CA THR A 229 14.09 -6.45 26.26
C THR A 229 12.85 -7.32 26.02
N ASP A 230 11.96 -7.45 27.00
CA ASP A 230 10.73 -8.25 26.89
C ASP A 230 9.60 -7.48 26.17
N LEU A 231 9.74 -6.15 26.11
CA LEU A 231 8.85 -5.23 25.38
C LEU A 231 9.23 -5.08 23.90
N ILE A 232 10.26 -5.80 23.45
CA ILE A 232 10.79 -5.74 22.08
C ILE A 232 10.57 -7.09 21.39
N LYS A 233 9.93 -7.03 20.23
CA LYS A 233 9.64 -8.18 19.39
C LYS A 233 10.74 -8.40 18.36
N SER A 234 11.09 -9.66 18.14
CA SER A 234 11.90 -10.08 17.01
C SER A 234 11.01 -10.36 15.80
N VAL A 235 11.45 -9.92 14.62
CA VAL A 235 10.73 -10.05 13.36
C VAL A 235 11.66 -10.58 12.29
N THR A 236 11.16 -11.42 11.39
CA THR A 236 11.89 -11.81 10.17
C THR A 236 10.96 -12.00 8.98
N PHE A 237 11.52 -11.82 7.78
CA PHE A 237 10.92 -12.23 6.53
C PHE A 237 11.70 -13.39 5.90
N ILE A 238 11.01 -14.37 5.32
CA ILE A 238 11.61 -15.48 4.56
C ILE A 238 10.95 -15.56 3.19
N PRO A 239 11.68 -15.32 2.09
CA PRO A 239 11.15 -15.50 0.75
C PRO A 239 10.96 -16.98 0.45
N GLY A 240 9.82 -17.32 -0.17
CA GLY A 240 9.50 -18.67 -0.64
C GLY A 240 9.36 -18.70 -2.15
N SER A 241 9.89 -19.77 -2.75
CA SER A 241 9.84 -20.00 -4.19
C SER A 241 9.11 -21.30 -4.53
N VAL A 242 8.40 -21.31 -5.66
CA VAL A 242 7.74 -22.49 -6.23
C VAL A 242 8.76 -23.58 -6.53
N TYR A 243 9.99 -23.17 -6.88
CA TYR A 243 11.10 -24.08 -7.14
C TYR A 243 11.57 -24.83 -5.89
N GLU A 244 11.24 -24.35 -4.68
CA GLU A 244 11.51 -25.04 -3.42
C GLU A 244 10.41 -26.06 -3.06
N ASN A 245 9.24 -25.98 -3.69
CA ASN A 245 8.17 -26.96 -3.51
C ASN A 245 8.31 -28.12 -4.49
N LYS A 246 9.25 -29.01 -4.20
CA LYS A 246 9.57 -30.19 -5.02
C LYS A 246 8.40 -31.16 -5.14
N GLU A 247 7.59 -31.32 -4.09
CA GLU A 247 6.42 -32.20 -4.15
C GLU A 247 5.34 -31.68 -5.12
N LEU A 248 5.08 -30.36 -5.16
CA LEU A 248 4.18 -29.79 -6.15
C LEU A 248 4.71 -30.00 -7.56
N LEU A 249 5.97 -29.63 -7.81
CA LEU A 249 6.57 -29.72 -9.15
C LEU A 249 6.79 -31.15 -9.63
N LYS A 250 6.86 -32.12 -8.70
CA LYS A 250 6.89 -33.55 -9.03
C LYS A 250 5.52 -34.06 -9.48
N ASN A 251 4.45 -33.62 -8.80
CA ASN A 251 3.09 -34.07 -9.09
C ASN A 251 2.45 -33.31 -10.26
N ASP A 252 2.77 -32.02 -10.41
CA ASP A 252 2.28 -31.14 -11.46
C ASP A 252 3.40 -30.19 -11.95
N PRO A 253 4.35 -30.69 -12.76
CA PRO A 253 5.38 -29.84 -13.36
C PRO A 253 4.81 -28.78 -14.31
N GLY A 254 3.62 -29.03 -14.88
CA GLY A 254 2.93 -28.12 -15.79
C GLY A 254 2.46 -26.82 -15.14
N TYR A 255 2.36 -26.79 -13.80
CA TYR A 255 2.00 -25.60 -13.04
C TYR A 255 2.89 -24.39 -13.34
N LEU A 256 4.19 -24.59 -13.63
CA LEU A 256 5.08 -23.51 -14.04
C LEU A 256 4.64 -22.86 -15.36
N GLY A 257 4.17 -23.66 -16.32
CA GLY A 257 3.61 -23.15 -17.58
C GLY A 257 2.37 -22.29 -17.35
N ASN A 258 1.52 -22.65 -16.38
CA ASN A 258 0.35 -21.84 -16.00
C ASN A 258 0.76 -20.48 -15.40
N LEU A 259 1.79 -20.45 -14.55
CA LEU A 259 2.32 -19.20 -14.00
C LEU A 259 3.01 -18.35 -15.08
N MET A 260 3.68 -18.97 -16.05
CA MET A 260 4.31 -18.27 -17.18
C MET A 260 3.29 -17.70 -18.18
N ALA A 261 2.08 -18.24 -18.23
CA ALA A 261 1.01 -17.76 -19.10
C ALA A 261 0.30 -16.51 -18.53
N LEU A 262 0.62 -16.08 -17.30
CA LEU A 262 0.08 -14.87 -16.72
C LEU A 262 0.61 -13.62 -17.43
N PRO A 263 -0.12 -12.49 -17.40
CA PRO A 263 0.42 -11.18 -17.75
C PRO A 263 1.73 -10.90 -16.99
N ALA A 264 2.64 -10.15 -17.61
CA ALA A 264 4.00 -9.96 -17.08
C ALA A 264 4.05 -9.42 -15.65
N ASP A 265 3.08 -8.59 -15.27
CA ASP A 265 2.94 -8.04 -13.92
C ASP A 265 2.52 -9.10 -12.89
N GLU A 266 1.51 -9.91 -13.22
CA GLU A 266 1.07 -11.05 -12.41
C GLU A 266 2.13 -12.15 -12.36
N GLN A 267 2.88 -12.39 -13.44
CA GLN A 267 4.02 -13.30 -13.45
C GLN A 267 5.11 -12.81 -12.49
N ALA A 268 5.53 -11.55 -12.58
CA ALA A 268 6.56 -11.00 -11.70
C ALA A 268 6.18 -11.13 -10.21
N LYS A 269 4.89 -10.96 -9.88
CA LYS A 269 4.37 -11.12 -8.52
C LYS A 269 4.24 -12.58 -8.09
N LEU A 270 3.54 -13.41 -8.85
CA LEU A 270 3.13 -14.75 -8.46
C LEU A 270 4.15 -15.84 -8.82
N LEU A 271 4.98 -15.66 -9.85
CA LEU A 271 6.07 -16.56 -10.18
C LEU A 271 7.39 -16.11 -9.52
N ASP A 272 7.75 -14.85 -9.72
CA ASP A 272 9.09 -14.37 -9.35
C ASP A 272 9.15 -13.77 -7.94
N GLY A 273 7.99 -13.49 -7.33
CA GLY A 273 7.90 -13.01 -5.95
C GLY A 273 8.26 -11.53 -5.78
N ASN A 274 8.04 -10.70 -6.80
CA ASN A 274 8.34 -9.27 -6.77
C ASN A 274 7.31 -8.47 -5.96
N TRP A 275 7.79 -7.64 -5.03
CA TRP A 275 7.00 -6.84 -4.08
C TRP A 275 6.72 -5.40 -4.52
N LYS A 276 7.19 -4.99 -5.69
CA LYS A 276 6.99 -3.63 -6.22
C LYS A 276 6.05 -3.56 -7.42
N ILE A 277 5.74 -4.71 -8.04
CA ILE A 277 4.85 -4.79 -9.20
C ILE A 277 3.38 -4.74 -8.76
N ARG A 278 2.64 -3.77 -9.30
CA ARG A 278 1.20 -3.55 -9.06
C ARG A 278 0.38 -4.19 -10.16
N THR A 279 -0.57 -5.06 -9.80
CA THR A 279 -1.34 -5.87 -10.75
C THR A 279 -2.84 -5.57 -10.81
N ASP A 280 -3.34 -4.58 -10.06
CA ASP A 280 -4.80 -4.39 -9.93
C ASP A 280 -5.50 -3.87 -11.20
N GLY A 281 -4.76 -3.43 -12.22
CA GLY A 281 -5.29 -2.74 -13.42
C GLY A 281 -6.03 -1.43 -13.10
N LYS A 282 -6.14 -1.08 -11.81
CA LYS A 282 -6.81 0.12 -11.30
C LYS A 282 -5.84 1.29 -11.24
N ALA A 283 -4.55 1.09 -11.41
CA ALA A 283 -3.64 2.21 -11.65
C ALA A 283 -4.20 3.09 -12.80
N LEU A 284 -4.48 4.35 -12.50
CA LEU A 284 -4.84 5.32 -13.52
C LEU A 284 -3.59 5.79 -14.25
N PHE A 285 -2.56 6.10 -13.47
CA PHE A 285 -1.22 6.46 -13.92
C PHE A 285 -0.26 5.28 -13.78
N ASN A 286 0.51 4.98 -14.83
CA ASN A 286 1.54 3.94 -14.84
C ASN A 286 2.70 4.37 -13.93
N TYR A 287 3.23 3.43 -13.14
CA TYR A 287 4.28 3.74 -12.16
C TYR A 287 5.53 4.36 -12.81
N ASP A 288 6.06 3.73 -13.86
CA ASP A 288 7.25 4.22 -14.56
C ASP A 288 7.02 5.57 -15.23
N ALA A 289 5.80 5.82 -15.72
CA ALA A 289 5.42 7.10 -16.30
C ALA A 289 5.40 8.23 -15.26
N ILE A 290 4.91 7.95 -14.04
CA ILE A 290 4.96 8.90 -12.93
C ILE A 290 6.42 9.22 -12.58
N LYS A 291 7.29 8.22 -12.50
CA LYS A 291 8.72 8.42 -12.24
C LYS A 291 9.39 9.27 -13.33
N SER A 292 9.01 9.01 -14.59
CA SER A 292 9.57 9.70 -15.75
C SER A 292 9.14 11.16 -15.85
N LEU A 293 8.08 11.61 -15.15
CA LEU A 293 7.65 13.03 -15.15
C LEU A 293 8.81 14.00 -14.90
N PHE A 294 9.76 13.62 -14.05
CA PHE A 294 10.86 14.48 -13.62
C PHE A 294 12.09 14.40 -14.52
N SER A 295 12.09 13.50 -15.51
CA SER A 295 13.17 13.31 -16.49
C SER A 295 12.73 13.40 -17.95
N ASN A 296 11.42 13.49 -18.21
CA ASN A 296 10.87 13.65 -19.56
C ASN A 296 11.36 14.94 -20.21
N PHE A 297 11.46 14.92 -21.54
CA PHE A 297 11.65 16.12 -22.36
C PHE A 297 10.39 16.34 -23.18
N VAL A 298 9.62 17.38 -22.85
CA VAL A 298 8.43 17.77 -23.62
C VAL A 298 8.74 18.97 -24.48
N THR A 299 8.19 19.00 -25.70
CA THR A 299 8.35 20.12 -26.62
C THR A 299 7.60 21.33 -26.09
N ASP A 300 8.27 22.48 -26.15
CA ASP A 300 7.73 23.77 -25.73
C ASP A 300 6.49 24.12 -26.58
N THR A 301 5.37 24.41 -25.92
CA THR A 301 4.21 25.00 -26.57
C THR A 301 4.03 26.41 -26.02
N LYS A 302 3.66 27.37 -26.88
CA LYS A 302 3.50 28.78 -26.49
C LYS A 302 2.40 29.02 -25.44
N PHE A 303 1.61 27.99 -25.14
CA PHE A 303 0.53 28.08 -24.17
C PHE A 303 1.09 28.16 -22.74
N ARG A 304 0.63 29.16 -21.97
CA ARG A 304 0.96 29.29 -20.55
C ARG A 304 -0.29 29.44 -19.70
N CYS A 305 -0.34 28.74 -18.57
CA CYS A 305 -1.44 28.83 -17.63
C CYS A 305 -0.99 28.60 -16.18
N ILE A 306 -1.88 28.92 -15.25
CA ILE A 306 -1.72 28.62 -13.83
C ILE A 306 -2.89 27.76 -13.38
N THR A 307 -2.58 26.71 -12.61
CA THR A 307 -3.57 25.94 -11.86
C THR A 307 -3.29 26.08 -10.37
N CYS A 308 -4.35 26.15 -9.55
CA CYS A 308 -4.25 26.26 -8.10
C CYS A 308 -5.29 25.39 -7.40
N ASP A 309 -4.85 24.40 -6.62
CA ASP A 309 -5.71 23.75 -5.61
C ASP A 309 -5.61 24.54 -4.31
N ALA A 310 -6.70 25.17 -3.91
CA ALA A 310 -6.73 26.15 -2.82
C ALA A 310 -7.25 25.51 -1.53
N ALA A 311 -6.40 25.50 -0.50
CA ALA A 311 -6.76 25.09 0.85
C ALA A 311 -6.75 26.29 1.82
N ARG A 312 -7.52 26.18 2.92
CA ARG A 312 -7.45 27.14 4.04
C ARG A 312 -6.77 26.50 5.24
N PHE A 313 -6.34 27.34 6.17
CA PHE A 313 -5.90 27.03 7.54
C PHE A 313 -6.19 25.58 7.98
N GLY A 314 -5.15 24.74 8.04
CA GLY A 314 -5.35 23.33 8.36
C GLY A 314 -4.15 22.42 8.12
N ARG A 315 -4.46 21.18 7.72
CA ARG A 315 -3.50 20.11 7.43
C ARG A 315 -3.13 20.01 5.94
N ASP A 316 -3.97 20.58 5.07
CA ASP A 316 -3.88 20.50 3.61
C ASP A 316 -3.08 21.69 3.06
N PHE A 317 -2.55 21.57 1.85
CA PHE A 317 -1.71 22.60 1.23
C PHE A 317 -2.46 23.35 0.15
N THR A 318 -2.18 24.64 0.02
CA THR A 318 -2.45 25.31 -1.26
C THR A 318 -1.29 25.01 -2.20
N VAL A 319 -1.60 24.46 -3.37
CA VAL A 319 -0.61 24.09 -4.40
C VAL A 319 -0.88 24.85 -5.67
N ILE A 320 0.11 25.61 -6.16
CA ILE A 320 0.04 26.35 -7.42
C ILE A 320 1.08 25.80 -8.39
N PHE A 321 0.64 25.48 -9.61
CA PHE A 321 1.54 25.13 -10.71
C PHE A 321 1.46 26.17 -11.81
N VAL A 322 2.62 26.59 -12.31
CA VAL A 322 2.74 27.37 -13.54
C VAL A 322 3.19 26.44 -14.66
N TRP A 323 2.47 26.49 -15.77
CA TRP A 323 2.65 25.60 -16.90
C TRP A 323 3.13 26.36 -18.14
N GLU A 324 4.06 25.75 -18.88
CA GLU A 324 4.35 26.03 -20.28
C GLU A 324 3.99 24.77 -21.08
N GLY A 325 2.90 24.81 -21.84
CA GLY A 325 2.29 23.63 -22.44
C GLY A 325 1.93 22.56 -21.40
N TRP A 326 2.58 21.41 -21.50
CA TRP A 326 2.49 20.28 -20.55
C TRP A 326 3.75 20.15 -19.67
N LYS A 327 4.47 21.25 -19.48
CA LYS A 327 5.63 21.36 -18.60
C LYS A 327 5.30 22.23 -17.39
N VAL A 328 5.40 21.67 -16.19
CA VAL A 328 5.37 22.47 -14.95
C VAL A 328 6.74 23.14 -14.77
N VAL A 329 6.76 24.47 -14.78
CA VAL A 329 7.99 25.29 -14.67
C VAL A 329 8.15 26.00 -13.33
N ARG A 330 7.07 26.05 -12.54
CA ARG A 330 7.06 26.60 -11.18
C ARG A 330 6.09 25.80 -10.32
N ILE A 331 6.50 25.53 -9.10
CA ILE A 331 5.67 24.92 -8.07
C ILE A 331 5.70 25.84 -6.84
N ILE A 332 4.52 26.23 -6.35
CA ILE A 332 4.40 26.96 -5.09
C ILE A 332 3.53 26.12 -4.15
N VAL A 333 4.03 25.91 -2.93
CA VAL A 333 3.32 25.18 -1.88
C VAL A 333 3.19 26.09 -0.68
N MET A 334 1.97 26.32 -0.22
CA MET A 334 1.70 27.23 0.89
C MET A 334 1.00 26.47 2.03
N MET A 335 1.57 26.55 3.24
CA MET A 335 1.13 25.75 4.40
C MET A 335 0.02 26.39 5.24
N SER A 336 -0.22 27.69 5.04
CA SER A 336 -1.27 28.47 5.70
C SER A 336 -1.47 29.72 4.87
N THR A 337 -2.69 29.94 4.38
CA THR A 337 -2.99 31.04 3.46
C THR A 337 -4.38 31.58 3.68
N ASP A 338 -4.53 32.88 3.50
CA ASP A 338 -5.82 33.48 3.17
C ASP A 338 -6.00 33.66 1.65
N GLU A 339 -7.15 34.17 1.24
CA GLU A 339 -7.49 34.37 -0.17
C GLU A 339 -6.58 35.40 -0.85
N GLN A 340 -6.09 36.40 -0.11
CA GLN A 340 -5.21 37.45 -0.63
C GLN A 340 -3.79 36.93 -0.83
N ASP A 341 -3.28 36.06 0.06
CA ASP A 341 -1.99 35.39 -0.10
C ASP A 341 -1.95 34.59 -1.41
N ILE A 342 -3.02 33.84 -1.70
CA ILE A 342 -3.14 33.05 -2.93
C ILE A 342 -3.13 33.98 -4.16
N VAL A 343 -3.93 35.04 -4.14
CA VAL A 343 -3.97 36.05 -5.23
C VAL A 343 -2.60 36.69 -5.43
N ASN A 344 -1.89 37.06 -4.36
CA ASN A 344 -0.56 37.66 -4.44
C ASN A 344 0.46 36.69 -5.06
N ALA A 345 0.46 35.42 -4.63
CA ALA A 345 1.32 34.39 -5.20
C ALA A 345 1.04 34.18 -6.69
N ILE A 346 -0.24 34.11 -7.08
CA ILE A 346 -0.66 33.97 -8.48
C ILE A 346 -0.24 35.19 -9.30
N GLU A 347 -0.56 36.43 -8.87
CA GLU A 347 -0.22 37.64 -9.63
C GLU A 347 1.29 37.81 -9.82
N SER A 348 2.09 37.45 -8.81
CA SER A 348 3.55 37.41 -8.91
C SER A 348 4.01 36.51 -10.07
N GLN A 349 3.47 35.28 -10.15
CA GLN A 349 3.80 34.36 -11.23
C GLN A 349 3.22 34.80 -12.58
N ARG A 350 2.01 35.36 -12.61
CA ARG A 350 1.42 35.86 -13.85
C ARG A 350 2.25 36.97 -14.46
N LYS A 351 2.75 37.91 -13.64
CA LYS A 351 3.65 38.97 -14.09
C LYS A 351 4.96 38.40 -14.60
N GLN A 352 5.54 37.42 -13.89
CA GLN A 352 6.80 36.79 -14.27
C GLN A 352 6.71 36.01 -15.59
N PHE A 353 5.64 35.26 -15.80
CA PHE A 353 5.48 34.35 -16.95
C PHE A 353 4.57 34.90 -18.06
N GLY A 354 4.04 36.13 -17.91
CA GLY A 354 3.18 36.77 -18.91
C GLY A 354 1.81 36.09 -19.08
N ILE A 355 1.18 35.64 -17.98
CA ILE A 355 -0.05 34.82 -18.04
C ILE A 355 -1.30 35.70 -17.84
N PRO A 356 -2.27 35.71 -18.77
CA PRO A 356 -3.50 36.49 -18.63
C PRO A 356 -4.50 35.85 -17.64
N LYS A 357 -5.43 36.66 -17.09
CA LYS A 357 -6.40 36.24 -16.04
C LYS A 357 -7.23 35.03 -16.43
N HIS A 358 -7.66 34.98 -17.70
CA HIS A 358 -8.49 33.88 -18.20
C HIS A 358 -7.72 32.55 -18.37
N LYS A 359 -6.39 32.55 -18.20
CA LYS A 359 -5.52 31.36 -18.17
C LYS A 359 -5.09 30.99 -16.75
N VAL A 360 -5.84 31.43 -15.74
CA VAL A 360 -5.68 31.05 -14.33
C VAL A 360 -6.93 30.28 -13.91
N LEU A 361 -6.73 29.08 -13.39
CA LEU A 361 -7.78 28.19 -12.94
C LEU A 361 -7.54 27.79 -11.48
N ILE A 362 -8.53 28.02 -10.62
CA ILE A 362 -8.46 27.67 -9.20
C ILE A 362 -9.56 26.67 -8.87
N ASP A 363 -9.28 25.62 -8.11
CA ASP A 363 -10.32 24.77 -7.53
C ASP A 363 -11.22 25.62 -6.63
N GLN A 364 -12.48 25.81 -7.05
CA GLN A 364 -13.43 26.66 -6.36
C GLN A 364 -14.34 25.87 -5.41
N ASP A 365 -14.23 24.53 -5.39
CA ASP A 365 -15.00 23.67 -4.50
C ASP A 365 -14.48 23.82 -3.06
N GLY A 366 -14.93 24.89 -2.39
CA GLY A 366 -14.54 25.24 -1.02
C GLY A 366 -13.89 26.62 -0.95
N VAL A 367 -12.61 26.64 -0.56
CA VAL A 367 -11.89 27.87 -0.15
C VAL A 367 -11.48 28.73 -1.35
N GLY A 368 -11.18 28.10 -2.49
CA GLY A 368 -10.73 28.82 -3.67
C GLY A 368 -11.77 29.74 -4.30
N GLY A 369 -13.06 29.59 -3.98
CA GLY A 369 -14.11 30.50 -4.46
C GLY A 369 -13.87 31.97 -4.09
N GLY A 370 -13.30 32.23 -2.91
CA GLY A 370 -12.93 33.58 -2.50
C GLY A 370 -11.77 34.16 -3.33
N ALA A 371 -10.70 33.39 -3.52
CA ALA A 371 -9.58 33.77 -4.37
C ALA A 371 -9.98 33.98 -5.84
N VAL A 372 -10.92 33.17 -6.36
CA VAL A 372 -11.53 33.35 -7.69
C VAL A 372 -12.23 34.70 -7.79
N GLY A 373 -13.04 35.05 -6.79
CA GLY A 373 -13.78 36.32 -6.75
C GLY A 373 -12.86 37.54 -6.66
N VAL A 374 -11.90 37.52 -5.72
CA VAL A 374 -10.95 38.63 -5.50
C VAL A 374 -10.03 38.82 -6.71
N GLY A 375 -9.50 37.73 -7.26
CA GLY A 375 -8.57 37.77 -8.38
C GLY A 375 -9.22 37.98 -9.75
N GLY A 376 -10.51 37.64 -9.89
CA GLY A 376 -11.21 37.61 -11.18
C GLY A 376 -10.69 36.51 -12.09
N TYR A 377 -10.48 35.31 -11.55
CA TYR A 377 -9.94 34.14 -12.27
C TYR A 377 -11.04 33.17 -12.73
N LYS A 378 -10.67 32.10 -13.42
CA LYS A 378 -11.60 30.99 -13.69
C LYS A 378 -11.65 30.04 -12.48
N GLY A 379 -12.85 29.59 -12.14
CA GLY A 379 -13.06 28.58 -11.11
C GLY A 379 -13.29 27.20 -11.71
N PHE A 380 -12.66 26.19 -11.13
CA PHE A 380 -12.85 24.78 -11.46
C PHE A 380 -13.82 24.14 -10.48
N GLN A 381 -14.92 23.57 -10.99
CA GLN A 381 -15.92 22.84 -10.21
C GLN A 381 -15.87 21.35 -10.59
N GLY A 382 -15.14 20.56 -9.81
CA GLY A 382 -14.83 19.18 -10.15
C GLY A 382 -16.06 18.26 -10.15
N GLY A 383 -17.07 18.59 -9.35
CA GLY A 383 -18.33 17.85 -9.23
C GLY A 383 -19.30 18.02 -10.40
N THR A 384 -19.05 18.95 -11.33
CA THR A 384 -19.94 19.18 -12.49
C THR A 384 -19.88 18.00 -13.49
N PRO A 385 -20.90 17.82 -14.35
CA PRO A 385 -20.87 16.80 -15.39
C PRO A 385 -19.63 16.92 -16.31
N ALA A 386 -19.14 15.79 -16.80
CA ALA A 386 -18.10 15.77 -17.83
C ALA A 386 -18.55 16.54 -19.09
N VAL A 387 -17.62 17.26 -19.69
CA VAL A 387 -17.85 18.11 -20.87
C VAL A 387 -17.60 17.33 -22.16
N ILE A 388 -18.10 17.86 -23.26
CA ILE A 388 -17.87 17.31 -24.61
C ILE A 388 -16.40 17.53 -24.96
N ASP A 389 -15.76 16.51 -25.51
CA ASP A 389 -14.42 16.67 -26.07
C ASP A 389 -14.48 17.63 -27.27
N PRO A 390 -13.77 18.77 -27.22
CA PRO A 390 -13.82 19.76 -28.29
C PRO A 390 -13.16 19.27 -29.59
N GLU A 391 -12.24 18.30 -29.54
CA GLU A 391 -11.57 17.77 -30.72
C GLU A 391 -12.46 16.75 -31.46
N THR A 392 -13.11 15.85 -30.71
CA THR A 392 -13.90 14.76 -31.29
C THR A 392 -15.39 15.09 -31.40
N GLY A 393 -15.87 16.09 -30.66
CA GLY A 393 -17.30 16.39 -30.52
C GLY A 393 -18.08 15.34 -29.71
N ILE A 394 -17.39 14.35 -29.12
CA ILE A 394 -18.02 13.23 -28.41
C ILE A 394 -18.12 13.55 -26.93
N LYS A 395 -19.30 13.31 -26.35
CA LYS A 395 -19.47 13.34 -24.89
C LYS A 395 -18.91 12.05 -24.29
N GLU A 396 -17.77 12.18 -23.61
CA GLU A 396 -17.14 11.05 -22.94
C GLU A 396 -17.91 10.65 -21.68
N PHE A 397 -18.00 9.34 -21.43
CA PHE A 397 -18.75 8.78 -20.30
C PHE A 397 -17.89 8.78 -19.02
N TYR A 398 -17.70 9.94 -18.40
CA TYR A 398 -17.10 10.08 -17.06
C TYR A 398 -18.14 10.53 -16.04
N ALA A 399 -17.97 10.12 -14.78
CA ALA A 399 -18.90 10.46 -13.70
C ALA A 399 -18.99 11.98 -13.44
N ASN A 400 -17.88 12.71 -13.58
CA ASN A 400 -17.81 14.16 -13.42
C ASN A 400 -16.57 14.74 -14.12
N LEU A 401 -16.49 16.06 -14.19
CA LEU A 401 -15.41 16.82 -14.81
C LEU A 401 -14.05 16.52 -14.18
N LYS A 402 -13.99 16.35 -12.86
CA LYS A 402 -12.77 15.93 -12.16
C LYS A 402 -12.26 14.58 -12.66
N THR A 403 -13.14 13.60 -12.78
CA THR A 403 -12.81 12.27 -13.32
C THR A 403 -12.29 12.40 -14.76
N GLN A 404 -12.96 13.18 -15.61
CA GLN A 404 -12.51 13.42 -16.98
C GLN A 404 -11.10 14.02 -17.03
N CYS A 405 -10.83 15.06 -16.24
CA CYS A 405 -9.51 15.70 -16.16
C CYS A 405 -8.41 14.74 -15.73
N TYR A 406 -8.69 13.87 -14.75
CA TYR A 406 -7.76 12.84 -14.31
C TYR A 406 -7.44 11.81 -15.40
N TYR A 407 -8.45 11.28 -16.10
CA TYR A 407 -8.22 10.34 -17.19
C TYR A 407 -7.44 10.99 -18.34
N ARG A 408 -7.78 12.22 -18.73
CA ARG A 408 -7.07 12.96 -19.79
C ARG A 408 -5.62 13.25 -19.44
N SER A 409 -5.37 13.62 -18.18
CA SER A 409 -4.00 13.83 -17.70
C SER A 409 -3.24 12.51 -17.70
N ALA A 410 -3.85 11.41 -17.24
CA ALA A 410 -3.22 10.10 -17.21
C ALA A 410 -2.84 9.57 -18.59
N GLU A 411 -3.69 9.79 -19.60
CA GLU A 411 -3.36 9.43 -20.99
C GLU A 411 -2.05 10.08 -21.45
N LEU A 412 -1.84 11.37 -21.16
CA LEU A 412 -0.63 12.10 -21.56
C LEU A 412 0.59 11.71 -20.71
N VAL A 413 0.40 11.55 -19.40
CA VAL A 413 1.48 11.09 -18.50
C VAL A 413 1.97 9.72 -18.94
N ASN A 414 1.05 8.78 -19.18
CA ASN A 414 1.39 7.38 -19.48
C ASN A 414 2.16 7.21 -20.81
N VAL A 415 2.07 8.17 -21.73
CA VAL A 415 2.82 8.18 -23.00
C VAL A 415 4.02 9.15 -22.98
N GLY A 416 4.37 9.70 -21.82
CA GLY A 416 5.59 10.52 -21.63
C GLY A 416 5.49 11.96 -22.13
N LEU A 417 4.28 12.49 -22.34
CA LEU A 417 4.06 13.85 -22.89
C LEU A 417 3.93 14.95 -21.82
N VAL A 418 4.28 14.65 -20.57
CA VAL A 418 4.21 15.61 -19.45
C VAL A 418 5.54 15.66 -18.72
N GLN A 419 5.99 16.87 -18.37
CA GLN A 419 7.22 17.10 -17.62
C GLN A 419 6.95 17.95 -16.37
N VAL A 420 7.60 17.62 -15.26
CA VAL A 420 7.60 18.43 -14.03
C VAL A 420 9.04 18.82 -13.69
N VAL A 421 9.35 20.12 -13.81
CA VAL A 421 10.65 20.65 -13.41
C VAL A 421 10.61 20.99 -11.92
N ALA A 422 10.94 20.02 -11.07
CA ALA A 422 11.08 20.20 -9.63
C ALA A 422 12.57 20.31 -9.26
N THR A 423 13.01 21.52 -8.95
CA THR A 423 14.38 21.88 -8.51
C THR A 423 14.29 22.86 -7.35
N ASN A 424 15.39 23.13 -6.65
CA ASN A 424 15.36 24.13 -5.58
C ASN A 424 15.02 25.52 -6.12
N GLU A 425 15.36 25.78 -7.38
CA GLU A 425 15.13 27.05 -8.06
C GLU A 425 13.70 27.19 -8.53
N THR A 426 13.04 26.10 -8.95
CA THR A 426 11.67 26.09 -9.48
C THR A 426 10.59 25.91 -8.41
N VAL A 427 10.94 25.44 -7.22
CA VAL A 427 10.01 25.25 -6.10
C VAL A 427 10.08 26.41 -5.11
N ILE A 428 8.93 26.94 -4.71
CA ILE A 428 8.77 27.92 -3.63
C ILE A 428 7.88 27.31 -2.54
N ILE A 429 8.38 27.30 -1.31
CA ILE A 429 7.65 26.85 -0.12
C ILE A 429 7.33 28.08 0.72
N VAL A 430 6.04 28.33 0.96
CA VAL A 430 5.57 29.35 1.90
C VAL A 430 5.20 28.64 3.20
N ASP A 431 6.03 28.82 4.22
CA ASP A 431 5.81 28.19 5.51
C ASP A 431 4.64 28.82 6.29
N ARG A 432 4.31 28.25 7.45
CA ARG A 432 3.19 28.73 8.28
C ARG A 432 3.36 30.15 8.82
N SER A 433 4.58 30.70 8.78
CA SER A 433 4.86 32.09 9.15
C SER A 433 4.78 33.06 7.97
N GLY A 434 4.44 32.56 6.77
CA GLY A 434 4.38 33.35 5.54
C GLY A 434 5.75 33.56 4.88
N ARG A 435 6.81 32.92 5.37
CA ARG A 435 8.16 33.07 4.77
C ARG A 435 8.32 32.15 3.57
N GLU A 436 8.85 32.70 2.50
CA GLU A 436 9.16 31.98 1.27
C GLU A 436 10.57 31.38 1.30
N HIS A 437 10.69 30.12 0.90
CA HIS A 437 11.96 29.42 0.77
C HIS A 437 12.01 28.68 -0.56
N ARG A 438 13.16 28.75 -1.24
CA ARG A 438 13.42 28.00 -2.48
C ARG A 438 14.02 26.64 -2.12
N SER A 439 13.22 25.59 -2.21
CA SER A 439 13.62 24.24 -1.80
C SER A 439 12.63 23.19 -2.31
N MET A 440 13.14 22.07 -2.82
CA MET A 440 12.30 20.89 -3.09
C MET A 440 11.84 20.15 -1.84
N LYS A 441 12.45 20.49 -0.69
CA LYS A 441 12.24 19.83 0.59
C LYS A 441 11.53 20.76 1.56
N PHE A 442 10.61 20.20 2.33
CA PHE A 442 9.95 20.93 3.41
C PHE A 442 9.58 19.99 4.55
N LYS A 443 9.28 20.54 5.72
CA LYS A 443 8.81 19.76 6.86
C LYS A 443 7.29 19.66 6.86
N HIS A 444 6.77 18.43 6.91
CA HIS A 444 5.36 18.17 7.15
C HIS A 444 5.21 17.13 8.26
N LYS A 445 4.41 17.44 9.29
CA LYS A 445 4.22 16.60 10.48
C LYS A 445 5.55 16.13 11.13
N GLY A 446 6.53 17.03 11.20
CA GLY A 446 7.84 16.74 11.81
C GLY A 446 8.81 15.91 10.95
N LYS A 447 8.39 15.45 9.76
CA LYS A 447 9.25 14.73 8.82
C LYS A 447 9.67 15.63 7.65
N GLU A 448 10.90 15.47 7.19
CA GLU A 448 11.34 16.06 5.92
C GLU A 448 10.73 15.26 4.77
N VAL A 449 10.09 15.96 3.84
CA VAL A 449 9.42 15.40 2.66
C VAL A 449 9.83 16.19 1.42
N THR A 450 9.67 15.60 0.23
CA THR A 450 10.00 16.26 -1.05
C THR A 450 8.75 16.49 -1.90
N ILE A 451 8.77 17.53 -2.74
CA ILE A 451 7.72 17.80 -3.74
C ILE A 451 7.52 16.61 -4.67
N VAL A 452 8.62 16.05 -5.17
CA VAL A 452 8.62 14.87 -6.04
C VAL A 452 7.84 13.73 -5.39
N MET A 453 8.17 13.41 -4.14
CA MET A 453 7.51 12.33 -3.40
C MET A 453 6.00 12.55 -3.25
N TYR A 454 5.55 13.78 -3.00
CA TYR A 454 4.12 14.08 -2.84
C TYR A 454 3.35 14.04 -4.15
N ILE A 455 3.92 14.57 -5.24
CA ILE A 455 3.33 14.42 -6.59
C ILE A 455 3.21 12.93 -6.93
N GLU A 456 4.27 12.14 -6.71
CA GLU A 456 4.24 10.70 -6.97
C GLU A 456 3.16 9.99 -6.14
N GLN A 457 3.09 10.28 -4.83
CA GLN A 457 2.10 9.68 -3.94
C GLN A 457 0.67 10.03 -4.37
N ASP A 458 0.41 11.29 -4.73
CA ASP A 458 -0.93 11.75 -5.13
C ASP A 458 -1.40 11.04 -6.38
N LEU A 459 -0.59 11.05 -7.45
CA LEU A 459 -0.94 10.39 -8.70
C LEU A 459 -1.10 8.88 -8.51
N ARG A 460 -0.31 8.25 -7.63
CA ARG A 460 -0.43 6.82 -7.27
C ARG A 460 -1.68 6.49 -6.46
N ALA A 461 -2.23 7.44 -5.72
CA ALA A 461 -3.43 7.25 -4.91
C ALA A 461 -4.72 7.32 -5.74
N ILE A 462 -4.64 7.82 -6.98
CA ILE A 462 -5.78 7.86 -7.89
C ILE A 462 -5.91 6.51 -8.61
N LYS A 463 -7.02 5.83 -8.34
CA LYS A 463 -7.32 4.48 -8.84
C LYS A 463 -8.59 4.51 -9.67
N LYS A 464 -8.59 3.83 -10.82
CA LYS A 464 -9.79 3.52 -11.60
C LYS A 464 -10.76 2.74 -10.72
N LYS A 465 -12.04 3.06 -10.88
CA LYS A 465 -13.15 2.30 -10.29
C LYS A 465 -13.98 1.66 -11.38
N ASP A 466 -14.69 0.60 -11.01
CA ASP A 466 -15.69 0.00 -11.88
C ASP A 466 -16.66 1.08 -12.34
N LYS A 467 -17.16 0.91 -13.57
CA LYS A 467 -18.15 1.83 -14.12
C LYS A 467 -19.40 1.87 -13.23
N ASP A 468 -20.10 2.99 -13.17
CA ASP A 468 -21.41 3.04 -12.51
C ASP A 468 -22.46 2.25 -13.30
N SER A 469 -23.69 2.19 -12.78
CA SER A 469 -24.82 1.54 -13.45
C SER A 469 -25.15 2.13 -14.83
N GLU A 470 -24.69 3.35 -15.12
CA GLU A 470 -24.83 4.05 -16.40
C GLU A 470 -23.60 3.87 -17.31
N GLY A 471 -22.62 3.07 -16.89
CA GLY A 471 -21.41 2.78 -17.67
C GLY A 471 -20.34 3.87 -17.60
N LYS A 472 -20.47 4.89 -16.74
CA LYS A 472 -19.51 5.99 -16.64
C LYS A 472 -18.24 5.54 -15.94
N LYS A 473 -17.09 5.87 -16.53
CA LYS A 473 -15.76 5.70 -15.92
C LYS A 473 -15.68 6.53 -14.64
N ARG A 474 -15.04 5.95 -13.62
CA ARG A 474 -14.89 6.54 -12.28
C ARG A 474 -13.44 6.44 -11.79
N ILE A 475 -13.13 7.26 -10.80
CA ILE A 475 -11.97 7.10 -9.91
C ILE A 475 -12.45 6.83 -8.48
N ASN A 476 -11.57 6.34 -7.62
CA ASN A 476 -11.81 6.20 -6.18
C ASN A 476 -12.17 7.54 -5.54
N ASP A 477 -13.00 7.50 -4.49
CA ASP A 477 -13.48 8.73 -3.84
C ASP A 477 -12.44 9.37 -2.91
N LYS A 478 -12.73 10.58 -2.39
CA LYS A 478 -11.78 11.34 -1.56
C LYS A 478 -11.48 10.66 -0.22
N ILE A 479 -12.37 9.79 0.30
CA ILE A 479 -12.13 9.02 1.53
C ILE A 479 -11.10 7.92 1.23
N GLU A 480 -11.28 7.20 0.14
CA GLU A 480 -10.37 6.15 -0.31
C GLU A 480 -9.00 6.70 -0.70
N GLN A 481 -8.95 7.84 -1.39
CA GLN A 481 -7.69 8.54 -1.72
C GLN A 481 -6.94 8.93 -0.44
N LYS A 482 -7.64 9.54 0.54
CA LYS A 482 -7.04 9.90 1.84
C LYS A 482 -6.57 8.67 2.61
N ALA A 483 -7.27 7.54 2.51
CA ALA A 483 -6.83 6.30 3.16
C ALA A 483 -5.48 5.82 2.61
N ILE A 484 -5.30 5.87 1.28
CA ILE A 484 -4.02 5.53 0.62
C ILE A 484 -2.92 6.55 0.99
N LEU A 485 -3.29 7.82 1.18
CA LEU A 485 -2.38 8.92 1.50
C LEU A 485 -2.20 9.17 3.00
N PHE A 486 -2.50 8.19 3.86
CA PHE A 486 -2.33 8.29 5.31
C PHE A 486 -3.03 9.53 5.93
N GLY A 487 -4.23 9.82 5.44
CA GLY A 487 -5.11 10.90 5.87
C GLY A 487 -4.84 12.26 5.23
N ARG A 488 -3.89 12.38 4.29
CA ARG A 488 -3.60 13.62 3.54
C ARG A 488 -4.49 13.73 2.29
N SER A 489 -4.93 14.94 1.96
CA SER A 489 -5.61 15.23 0.68
C SER A 489 -4.63 15.17 -0.51
N PRO A 490 -5.05 14.70 -1.70
CA PRO A 490 -4.20 14.62 -2.89
C PRO A 490 -3.99 15.99 -3.58
N ASP A 491 -3.59 17.02 -2.84
CA ASP A 491 -3.62 18.42 -3.29
C ASP A 491 -2.74 18.66 -4.54
N PHE A 492 -1.61 17.95 -4.67
CA PHE A 492 -0.76 18.05 -5.85
C PHE A 492 -1.40 17.37 -7.05
N GLY A 493 -2.02 16.20 -6.85
CA GLY A 493 -2.71 15.46 -7.91
C GLY A 493 -3.97 16.17 -8.40
N ASP A 494 -4.75 16.72 -7.47
CA ASP A 494 -5.97 17.49 -7.76
C ASP A 494 -5.58 18.73 -8.56
N ASN A 495 -4.59 19.51 -8.11
CA ASN A 495 -4.06 20.65 -8.86
C ASN A 495 -3.52 20.26 -10.25
N PHE A 496 -2.73 19.18 -10.32
CA PHE A 496 -2.09 18.71 -11.54
C PHE A 496 -3.10 18.42 -12.65
N CYS A 497 -4.18 17.71 -12.31
CA CYS A 497 -5.13 17.24 -13.32
C CYS A 497 -5.97 18.37 -13.93
N MET A 498 -6.14 19.49 -13.22
CA MET A 498 -6.88 20.65 -13.71
C MET A 498 -6.27 21.26 -14.98
N ARG A 499 -4.98 20.98 -15.29
CA ARG A 499 -4.37 21.42 -16.56
C ARG A 499 -5.15 20.92 -17.77
N ALA A 500 -5.73 19.72 -17.70
CA ALA A 500 -6.56 19.16 -18.77
C ALA A 500 -7.83 19.97 -19.05
N TRP A 501 -8.32 20.75 -18.08
CA TRP A 501 -9.50 21.58 -18.24
C TRP A 501 -9.35 22.62 -19.36
N PHE A 502 -8.15 23.19 -19.55
CA PHE A 502 -7.90 24.16 -20.61
C PHE A 502 -8.03 23.56 -22.02
N GLU A 503 -7.64 22.30 -22.20
CA GLU A 503 -7.83 21.58 -23.47
C GLU A 503 -9.32 21.32 -23.69
N LEU A 504 -10.03 20.84 -22.66
CA LEU A 504 -11.46 20.54 -22.72
C LEU A 504 -12.35 21.77 -22.98
N ASN A 505 -11.84 22.99 -22.71
CA ASN A 505 -12.56 24.24 -22.93
C ASN A 505 -12.03 25.05 -24.12
N SER A 506 -11.12 24.47 -24.93
CA SER A 506 -10.54 25.14 -26.12
C SER A 506 -9.87 26.49 -25.79
N ILE A 507 -9.24 26.60 -24.62
CA ILE A 507 -8.52 27.81 -24.19
C ILE A 507 -7.02 27.71 -24.52
N SER A 508 -6.57 26.54 -25.00
CA SER A 508 -5.24 26.31 -25.56
C SER A 508 -5.13 26.85 -26.99
N ASP A 509 -4.92 28.16 -27.14
CA ASP A 509 -4.55 28.77 -28.42
C ASP A 509 -3.12 28.33 -28.82
N ASP A 510 -2.98 27.13 -29.39
CA ASP A 510 -2.02 26.77 -30.44
C ASP A 510 -2.15 25.25 -30.71
N TYR A 511 -2.73 24.92 -31.87
CA TYR A 511 -2.74 23.56 -32.44
C TYR A 511 -1.30 23.06 -32.59
N GLY A 512 -0.87 22.10 -31.77
CA GLY A 512 0.52 21.61 -31.82
C GLY A 512 0.79 20.19 -31.32
N VAL A 513 -0.17 19.50 -30.70
CA VAL A 513 -0.04 18.06 -30.43
C VAL A 513 -1.33 17.38 -30.86
N THR A 514 -1.50 17.21 -32.18
CA THR A 514 -2.50 16.30 -32.70
C THR A 514 -2.23 14.90 -32.16
N ARG A 515 -3.17 14.37 -31.36
CA ARG A 515 -3.27 12.94 -31.06
C ARG A 515 -3.62 12.19 -32.34
N ARG A 516 -2.64 12.06 -33.25
CA ARG A 516 -2.68 11.19 -34.42
C ARG A 516 -1.31 10.56 -34.63
N ASN A 517 -1.04 9.50 -33.87
CA ASN A 517 -0.96 8.13 -34.38
C ASN A 517 -0.77 7.17 -33.21
#